data_AF-A0A067G7U2-F1
#
_entry.id   AF-A0A067G7U2-F1
#
_cell.length_a   1.000
_cell.length_b   1.000
_cell.length_c   1.000
_cell.angle_alpha   90.00
_cell.angle_beta   90.00
_cell.angle_gamma   90.00
#
_symmetry.space_group_name_H-M   'P 1'
#
loop_
_entity.id
_entity.type
_entity.pdbx_description
1 polymer ?
#
loop_
_entity_poly.entity_id
_entity_poly.type
_entity_poly.pdbx_seq_one_letter_code
_entity_poly.pdbx_strand_id
1 'polypeptide(L)' 'MPQRHSKNNNDLAFFTYDEKRKLGYGTQKERLGKDSIKPFDACCLCLKPFIDPLCCQKGHIYCKECILECLLSQKKDIQ' A
#
# COMPACT_ATOMS: atom_id res chain seq x y z
N MET A 1 35.32 6.60 15.34
CA MET A 1 35.68 8.00 15.07
C MET A 1 34.49 8.87 15.44
N PRO A 2 34.64 9.95 16.22
CA PRO A 2 33.52 10.83 16.57
C PRO A 2 32.97 11.51 15.31
N GLN A 3 31.64 11.64 15.23
CA GLN A 3 30.97 12.33 14.13
C GLN A 3 31.35 13.81 14.16
N ARG A 4 31.81 14.35 13.01
CA ARG A 4 32.15 15.78 12.90
C ARG A 4 30.86 16.59 13.04
N HIS A 5 30.88 17.64 13.87
CA HIS A 5 29.72 18.50 14.12
C HIS A 5 29.06 18.97 12.81
N SER A 6 29.87 19.43 11.85
CA SER A 6 29.43 19.89 10.52
C SER A 6 28.69 18.86 9.65
N LYS A 7 28.59 17.60 10.10
CA LYS A 7 27.81 16.53 9.44
C LYS A 7 26.53 16.19 10.20
N ASN A 8 26.09 17.07 11.10
CA ASN A 8 24.81 16.96 11.78
C ASN A 8 23.69 17.47 10.87
N ASN A 9 22.50 16.87 10.96
CA ASN A 9 21.40 17.16 10.04
C ASN A 9 20.81 18.59 10.15
N ASN A 10 21.22 19.37 11.16
CA ASN A 10 20.71 20.72 11.42
C ASN A 10 21.76 21.83 11.16
N ASP A 11 22.96 21.48 10.68
CA ASP A 11 24.05 22.44 10.50
C ASP A 11 23.98 23.18 9.14
N LEU A 12 23.22 22.66 8.17
CA LEU A 12 23.06 23.25 6.84
C LEU A 12 21.71 23.99 6.71
N ALA A 13 21.71 25.11 5.99
CA ALA A 13 20.49 25.88 5.68
C ALA A 13 19.57 25.20 4.66
N PHE A 14 19.95 24.04 4.13
CA PHE A 14 19.18 23.25 3.17
C PHE A 14 19.32 21.76 3.49
N PHE A 15 18.28 20.99 3.21
CA PHE A 15 18.37 19.53 3.32
C PHE A 15 19.17 18.94 2.15
N THR A 16 20.13 18.09 2.50
CA THR A 16 20.81 17.18 1.60
C THR A 16 19.85 16.15 1.01
N TYR A 17 20.29 15.46 -0.04
CA TYR A 17 19.49 14.39 -0.66
C TYR A 17 19.10 13.29 0.33
N ASP A 18 20.03 12.86 1.20
CA ASP A 18 19.76 11.78 2.15
C ASP A 18 18.78 12.22 3.26
N GLU A 19 18.86 13.46 3.72
CA GLU A 19 17.90 14.04 4.66
C GLU A 19 16.50 14.16 4.05
N LYS A 20 16.40 14.67 2.81
CA LYS A 20 15.12 14.72 2.07
C LYS A 20 14.49 13.33 1.93
N ARG A 21 15.30 12.32 1.63
CA ARG A 21 14.84 10.94 1.52
C ARG A 21 14.36 10.37 2.86
N LYS A 22 15.06 10.67 3.96
CA LYS A 22 14.69 10.25 5.34
C LYS A 22 13.42 10.89 5.86
N LEU A 23 13.10 12.12 5.42
CA LEU A 23 11.88 12.82 5.82
C LEU A 23 10.59 12.14 5.32
N GLY A 24 10.68 11.29 4.29
CA GLY A 24 9.49 10.67 3.70
C GLY A 24 8.55 11.66 3.00
N TYR A 25 8.97 12.92 2.85
CA TYR A 25 8.13 14.03 2.44
C TYR A 25 8.24 14.30 0.93
N GLY A 26 7.10 14.60 0.29
CA GLY A 26 7.01 14.89 -1.13
C GLY A 26 6.84 13.64 -2.00
N THR A 27 7.10 13.77 -3.30
CA THR A 27 6.98 12.66 -4.24
C THR A 27 8.13 11.67 -4.07
N GLN A 28 7.82 10.52 -3.49
CA GLN A 28 8.78 9.42 -3.33
C GLN A 28 8.77 8.52 -4.57
N LYS A 29 9.96 8.18 -5.04
CA LYS A 29 10.16 7.20 -6.11
C LYS A 29 10.87 5.99 -5.52
N GLU A 30 10.18 4.86 -5.50
CA GLU A 30 10.73 3.59 -5.05
C GLU A 30 10.42 2.50 -6.07
N ARG A 31 11.33 1.54 -6.20
CA ARG A 31 11.13 0.37 -7.04
C ARG A 31 10.35 -0.67 -6.24
N LEU A 32 9.07 -0.83 -6.58
CA LEU A 32 8.23 -1.85 -5.98
C LEU A 32 8.62 -3.25 -6.46
N GLY A 33 8.63 -4.20 -5.53
CA GLY A 33 8.89 -5.61 -5.82
C GLY A 33 7.65 -6.33 -6.33
N LYS A 34 7.81 -7.60 -6.70
CA LYS A 34 6.69 -8.48 -7.09
C LYS A 34 5.64 -8.58 -5.99
N ASP A 35 6.08 -8.59 -4.73
CA ASP A 35 5.21 -8.74 -3.56
C ASP A 35 4.30 -7.52 -3.33
N SER A 36 4.61 -6.38 -3.96
CA SER A 36 3.76 -5.19 -3.95
C SER A 36 2.61 -5.26 -4.97
N ILE A 37 2.60 -6.27 -5.84
CA ILE A 37 1.58 -6.46 -6.88
C ILE A 37 0.68 -7.62 -6.46
N LYS A 38 -0.64 -7.37 -6.43
CA LYS A 38 -1.63 -8.42 -6.15
C LYS A 38 -1.48 -9.58 -7.15
N PRO A 39 -1.30 -10.83 -6.71
CA PRO A 39 -1.28 -11.98 -7.60
C PRO A 39 -2.60 -12.11 -8.39
N PHE A 40 -2.55 -12.75 -9.55
CA PHE A 40 -3.72 -12.89 -10.42
C PHE A 40 -4.79 -13.81 -9.81
N ASP A 41 -4.34 -14.88 -9.14
CA ASP A 41 -5.13 -15.93 -8.52
C ASP A 41 -5.60 -15.60 -7.09
N ALA A 42 -5.58 -14.32 -6.70
CA ALA A 42 -5.99 -13.89 -5.37
C ALA A 42 -7.20 -12.94 -5.37
N CYS A 43 -8.04 -13.12 -4.35
CA CYS A 43 -9.23 -12.31 -4.09
C CYS A 43 -8.90 -10.84 -3.86
N CYS A 44 -9.69 -9.95 -4.49
CA CYS A 44 -9.55 -8.50 -4.35
C CYS A 44 -9.90 -7.95 -2.96
N LEU A 45 -10.47 -8.75 -2.05
CA LEU A 45 -10.81 -8.35 -0.68
C LEU A 45 -9.87 -8.98 0.35
N CYS A 46 -9.76 -10.31 0.38
CA CYS A 46 -8.97 -11.00 1.40
C CYS A 46 -7.50 -11.24 1.01
N LEU A 47 -7.10 -10.97 -0.25
CA LEU A 47 -5.75 -11.15 -0.79
C LEU A 47 -5.20 -12.59 -0.69
N LYS A 48 -6.08 -13.57 -0.49
CA LYS A 48 -5.77 -15.01 -0.47
C LYS A 48 -6.21 -15.67 -1.78
N PRO A 49 -5.74 -16.88 -2.09
CA PRO A 49 -6.28 -17.68 -3.20
C PRO A 49 -7.80 -17.80 -3.15
N PHE A 50 -8.43 -17.86 -4.32
CA PHE A 50 -9.89 -17.87 -4.42
C PHE A 50 -10.54 -19.09 -3.77
N ILE A 51 -11.68 -18.84 -3.12
CA ILE A 51 -12.66 -19.84 -2.69
C ILE A 51 -13.99 -19.43 -3.30
N ASP A 52 -14.57 -20.28 -4.15
CA ASP A 52 -15.81 -20.02 -4.91
C ASP A 52 -15.82 -18.62 -5.58
N PRO A 53 -15.04 -18.42 -6.67
CA PRO A 53 -14.81 -17.11 -7.25
C PRO A 53 -16.06 -16.53 -7.92
N LEU A 54 -16.37 -15.27 -7.61
CA LEU A 54 -17.39 -14.48 -8.27
C LEU A 54 -16.77 -13.25 -8.94
N CYS A 55 -17.24 -12.95 -10.16
CA CYS A 55 -16.79 -11.82 -10.95
C CYS A 55 -17.84 -10.71 -10.95
N CYS A 56 -17.42 -9.46 -10.76
CA CYS A 56 -18.30 -8.30 -10.98
C CYS A 56 -18.31 -7.88 -12.46
N GLN A 57 -19.27 -7.04 -12.85
CA GLN A 57 -19.40 -6.57 -14.23
C GLN A 57 -18.15 -5.80 -14.75
N LYS A 58 -17.29 -5.31 -13.85
CA LYS A 58 -16.03 -4.62 -14.18
C LYS A 58 -14.83 -5.57 -14.29
N GLY A 59 -15.01 -6.87 -14.09
CA GLY A 59 -13.94 -7.87 -14.22
C GLY A 59 -13.11 -8.10 -12.95
N HIS A 60 -13.50 -7.55 -11.79
CA HIS A 60 -12.86 -7.86 -10.52
C HIS A 60 -13.41 -9.17 -9.95
N ILE A 61 -12.52 -9.99 -9.39
CA ILE A 61 -12.84 -11.33 -8.87
C ILE A 61 -12.70 -11.33 -7.36
N TYR A 62 -13.67 -11.96 -6.69
CA TYR A 62 -13.76 -12.05 -5.24
C TYR A 62 -14.11 -13.47 -4.82
N CYS A 63 -13.79 -13.84 -3.57
CA CYS A 63 -14.46 -15.00 -2.96
C CYS A 63 -15.92 -14.64 -2.71
N LYS A 64 -16.83 -15.60 -2.90
CA LYS A 64 -18.27 -15.41 -2.68
C LYS A 64 -18.60 -14.85 -1.29
N GLU A 65 -18.01 -15.41 -0.25
CA GLU A 65 -18.24 -14.96 1.13
C GLU A 65 -17.75 -13.52 1.33
N CYS A 66 -16.52 -13.22 0.90
CA CYS A 66 -15.93 -11.89 1.07
C CYS A 66 -16.76 -10.78 0.42
N ILE A 67 -17.25 -11.00 -0.81
CA ILE A 67 -18.03 -9.96 -1.51
C ILE A 67 -19.41 -9.78 -0.88
N LEU A 68 -20.05 -10.85 -0.43
CA LEU A 68 -21.36 -10.77 0.24
C LEU A 68 -21.26 -10.04 1.58
N GLU A 69 -20.27 -10.38 2.41
CA GLU A 69 -20.01 -9.70 3.68
C GLU A 69 -19.74 -8.20 3.48
N CYS A 70 -18.91 -7.86 2.50
CA CYS A 70 -18.58 -6.47 2.16
C CYS A 70 -19.82 -5.67 1.73
N LEU A 71 -20.69 -6.26 0.89
CA LEU A 71 -21.92 -5.61 0.46
C LEU A 71 -22.92 -5.46 1.61
N LEU A 72 -23.01 -6.46 2.50
CA LEU A 72 -23.89 -6.39 3.68
C LEU A 72 -23.40 -5.35 4.68
N SER A 73 -22.08 -5.22 4.91
CA SER A 73 -21.54 -4.18 5.80
C SER A 73 -21.81 -2.78 5.24
N GLN A 74 -21.54 -2.56 3.95
CA GLN A 74 -21.82 -1.28 3.30
C GLN A 74 -23.30 -0.89 3.37
N LYS A 75 -24.21 -1.87 3.17
CA LYS A 75 -25.65 -1.61 3.30
C LYS A 75 -26.05 -1.19 4.72
N LYS A 76 -25.45 -1.78 5.75
CA LYS A 76 -25.69 -1.42 7.15
C LYS A 76 -25.20 -0.01 7.48
N ASP A 77 -24.10 0.44 6.88
CA ASP A 77 -23.55 1.77 7.13
C ASP A 77 -24.37 2.89 6.46
N ILE A 78 -25.09 2.57 5.37
CA ILE A 78 -25.91 3.52 4.60
C ILE A 78 -27.32 3.67 5.20
N GLN A 79 -27.79 2.67 5.94
CA GLN A 79 -29.17 2.55 6.41
C GLN A 79 -29.31 2.98 7.88
#